data_AF-A0A518G9T8-F1
#
_entry.id   AF-A0A518G9T8-F1
#
_cell.length_a   1.000
_cell.length_b   1.000
_cell.length_c   1.000
_cell.angle_alpha   90.00
_cell.angle_beta   90.00
_cell.angle_gamma   90.00
#
_symmetry.space_group_name_H-M   'P 1'
#
loop_
_entity.id
_entity.type
_entity.pdbx_description
1 polymer ?
#
loop_
_entity_poly.entity_id
_entity_poly.type
_entity_poly.pdbx_seq_one_letter_code
_entity_poly.pdbx_strand_id
1 'polypeptide(L)'
;METAYHEAGHAVVGTLLGGRVLSVTIEPDRLEYPDLAGDIEVEWDHSRYSPQRLLECEILTALAGPAAEILYQGGELRASTISAWRSDWAVALAITDGLFPTRDMQMRYLGKCCGALREKMNSDTWWWQAIAEVADLLDAHETLEGEEVAEVVQRWIVRG
;
A
#
# COMPACT_ATOMS: atom_id res chain seq x y z
N MET A 1 -1.59 -15.41 -0.89
CA MET A 1 -0.52 -15.17 -1.91
C MET A 1 0.33 -13.94 -1.54
N GLU A 2 1.60 -13.80 -1.98
CA GLU A 2 2.43 -12.61 -1.67
C GLU A 2 1.78 -11.31 -2.18
N THR A 3 1.24 -11.33 -3.41
CA THR A 3 0.48 -10.23 -4.02
C THR A 3 -0.72 -9.80 -3.18
N ALA A 4 -1.42 -10.72 -2.52
CA ALA A 4 -2.58 -10.36 -1.68
C ALA A 4 -2.19 -9.50 -0.48
N TYR A 5 -1.04 -9.78 0.16
CA TYR A 5 -0.51 -8.94 1.24
C TYR A 5 -0.01 -7.59 0.71
N HIS A 6 0.53 -7.57 -0.50
CA HIS A 6 0.96 -6.34 -1.18
C HIS A 6 -0.24 -5.40 -1.39
N GLU A 7 -1.28 -5.87 -2.07
CA GLU A 7 -2.47 -5.07 -2.36
C GLU A 7 -3.25 -4.69 -1.09
N ALA A 8 -3.36 -5.61 -0.13
CA ALA A 8 -3.94 -5.32 1.18
C ALA A 8 -3.18 -4.20 1.92
N GLY A 9 -1.85 -4.15 1.78
CA GLY A 9 -1.02 -3.08 2.34
C GLY A 9 -1.45 -1.71 1.81
N HIS A 10 -1.57 -1.56 0.49
CA HIS A 10 -2.05 -0.33 -0.13
C HIS A 10 -3.46 0.03 0.35
N ALA A 11 -4.39 -0.92 0.33
CA ALA A 11 -5.80 -0.68 0.63
C ALA A 11 -6.03 -0.26 2.09
N VAL A 12 -5.41 -0.97 3.04
CA VAL A 12 -5.53 -0.65 4.47
C VAL A 12 -4.90 0.71 4.77
N VAL A 13 -3.71 1.00 4.25
CA VAL A 13 -3.04 2.27 4.52
C VAL A 13 -3.75 3.44 3.85
N GLY A 14 -4.21 3.28 2.61
CA GLY A 14 -5.04 4.28 1.93
C GLY A 14 -6.29 4.64 2.74
N THR A 15 -6.98 3.62 3.25
CA THR A 15 -8.16 3.78 4.11
C THR A 15 -7.81 4.49 5.43
N LEU A 16 -6.73 4.08 6.11
CA LEU A 16 -6.28 4.67 7.38
C LEU A 16 -5.90 6.15 7.26
N LEU A 17 -5.35 6.54 6.10
CA LEU A 17 -5.00 7.92 5.79
C LEU A 17 -6.21 8.78 5.41
N GLY A 18 -7.40 8.18 5.35
CA GLY A 18 -8.66 8.83 5.03
C GLY A 18 -8.91 8.97 3.53
N GLY A 19 -8.25 8.15 2.71
CA GLY A 19 -8.58 7.94 1.31
C GLY A 19 -9.77 7.00 1.18
N ARG A 20 -10.53 7.16 0.11
CA ARG A 20 -11.62 6.24 -0.26
C ARG A 20 -11.06 5.26 -1.28
N VAL A 21 -10.76 4.04 -0.83
CA VAL A 21 -10.49 2.94 -1.77
C VAL A 21 -11.76 2.74 -2.59
N LEU A 22 -11.62 2.62 -3.91
CA LEU A 22 -12.73 2.31 -4.81
C LEU A 22 -12.77 0.81 -5.06
N SER A 23 -11.62 0.24 -5.43
CA SER A 23 -11.43 -1.18 -5.65
C SER A 23 -9.98 -1.57 -5.35
N VAL A 24 -9.77 -2.85 -5.04
CA VAL A 24 -8.45 -3.46 -4.95
C VAL A 24 -8.51 -4.87 -5.53
N THR A 25 -7.55 -5.25 -6.36
CA THR A 25 -7.55 -6.54 -7.06
C THR A 25 -6.15 -7.14 -7.16
N ILE A 26 -6.06 -8.47 -7.08
CA ILE A 26 -4.84 -9.25 -7.38
C ILE A 26 -4.90 -9.92 -8.75
N GLU A 27 -5.99 -9.73 -9.49
CA GLU A 27 -6.15 -10.22 -10.87
C GLU A 27 -6.72 -9.10 -11.76
N PRO A 28 -5.89 -8.09 -12.09
CA PRO A 28 -6.30 -7.03 -12.99
C PRO A 28 -6.59 -7.58 -14.40
N ASP A 29 -7.39 -6.86 -15.18
CA ASP A 29 -7.71 -7.28 -16.55
C ASP A 29 -6.44 -7.36 -17.40
N ARG A 30 -5.94 -8.58 -17.62
CA ARG A 30 -4.70 -8.83 -18.34
C ARG A 30 -4.78 -8.52 -19.83
N LEU A 31 -5.97 -8.35 -20.40
CA LEU A 31 -6.13 -7.92 -21.80
C LEU A 31 -5.84 -6.43 -21.94
N GLU A 32 -6.20 -5.64 -20.94
CA GLU A 32 -5.97 -4.20 -20.90
C GLU A 32 -4.61 -3.86 -20.28
N TYR A 33 -4.20 -4.62 -19.25
CA TYR A 33 -3.01 -4.37 -18.44
C TYR A 33 -2.20 -5.67 -18.20
N PRO A 34 -1.50 -6.18 -19.22
CA PRO A 34 -0.85 -7.51 -19.17
C PRO A 34 0.30 -7.61 -18.17
N ASP A 35 0.88 -6.48 -17.76
CA ASP A 35 2.04 -6.41 -16.89
C ASP A 35 1.70 -6.12 -15.41
N LEU A 36 0.42 -5.86 -15.09
CA LEU A 36 0.00 -5.60 -13.72
C LEU A 36 -0.22 -6.92 -12.97
N ALA A 37 0.43 -7.03 -11.81
CA ALA A 37 0.25 -8.16 -10.90
C ALA A 37 -0.94 -7.97 -9.94
N GLY A 38 -1.36 -6.73 -9.75
CA GLY A 38 -2.44 -6.26 -8.89
C GLY A 38 -2.73 -4.79 -9.23
N ASP A 39 -3.84 -4.26 -8.72
CA ASP A 39 -4.19 -2.86 -8.88
C ASP A 39 -5.05 -2.35 -7.71
N ILE A 40 -4.94 -1.05 -7.44
CA ILE A 40 -5.73 -0.36 -6.43
C ILE A 40 -6.08 1.05 -6.88
N GLU A 41 -7.36 1.37 -6.73
CA GLU A 41 -7.86 2.72 -6.97
C GLU A 41 -8.17 3.41 -5.64
N VAL A 42 -7.51 4.54 -5.37
CA VAL A 42 -7.76 5.36 -4.17
C VAL A 42 -8.12 6.77 -4.56
N GLU A 43 -9.28 7.22 -4.11
CA GLU A 43 -9.72 8.61 -4.26
C GLU A 43 -9.39 9.43 -3.01
N TRP A 44 -8.78 10.59 -3.22
CA TRP A 44 -8.44 11.53 -2.16
C TRP A 44 -9.33 12.77 -2.21
N ASP A 45 -9.83 13.20 -1.05
CA ASP A 45 -10.58 14.45 -0.94
C ASP A 45 -9.63 15.67 -0.99
N HIS A 46 -9.49 16.23 -2.18
CA HIS A 46 -8.66 17.42 -2.44
C HIS A 46 -9.18 18.69 -1.75
N SER A 47 -10.44 18.72 -1.29
CA SER A 47 -10.98 19.86 -0.55
C SER A 47 -10.62 19.81 0.94
N ARG A 48 -10.34 18.60 1.45
CA ARG A 48 -10.05 18.34 2.87
C ARG A 48 -8.57 18.43 3.20
N TYR A 49 -7.68 18.06 2.28
CA TYR A 49 -6.25 17.98 2.53
C TYR A 49 -5.45 19.06 1.79
N SER A 50 -4.38 19.53 2.42
CA SER A 50 -3.41 20.39 1.74
C SER A 50 -2.67 19.58 0.65
N PRO A 51 -2.15 20.23 -0.40
CA PRO A 51 -1.36 19.54 -1.43
C PRO A 51 -0.20 18.73 -0.84
N GLN A 52 0.50 19.28 0.15
CA GLN A 52 1.59 18.56 0.82
C GLN A 52 1.09 17.30 1.54
N ARG A 53 -0.07 17.37 2.20
CA ARG A 53 -0.64 16.21 2.88
C ARG A 53 -1.07 15.13 1.90
N LEU A 54 -1.61 15.50 0.75
CA LEU A 54 -1.96 14.55 -0.32
C LEU A 54 -0.73 13.82 -0.83
N LEU A 55 0.38 14.53 -1.10
CA LEU A 55 1.64 13.91 -1.52
C LEU A 55 2.13 12.90 -0.47
N GLU A 56 2.10 13.26 0.82
CA GLU A 56 2.45 12.33 1.89
C GLU A 56 1.54 11.10 1.91
N CYS A 57 0.24 11.28 1.72
CA CYS A 57 -0.71 10.17 1.69
C CYS A 57 -0.42 9.23 0.52
N GLU A 58 -0.21 9.76 -0.69
CA GLU A 58 0.12 8.97 -1.87
C GLU A 58 1.45 8.22 -1.71
N ILE A 59 2.49 8.86 -1.18
CA ILE A 59 3.79 8.22 -0.91
C ILE A 59 3.63 7.06 0.08
N LEU A 60 2.93 7.29 1.19
CA LEU A 60 2.76 6.26 2.21
C LEU A 60 1.90 5.11 1.71
N THR A 61 0.82 5.38 0.97
CA THR A 61 0.01 4.35 0.32
C THR A 61 0.86 3.55 -0.67
N ALA A 62 1.60 4.18 -1.58
CA ALA A 62 2.45 3.49 -2.55
C ALA A 62 3.57 2.66 -1.89
N LEU A 63 4.07 3.03 -0.71
CA LEU A 63 5.09 2.24 -0.01
C LEU A 63 4.49 1.16 0.91
N ALA A 64 3.18 1.16 1.13
CA ALA A 64 2.52 0.25 2.05
C ALA A 64 2.49 -1.20 1.56
N GLY A 65 2.27 -1.43 0.25
CA GLY A 65 2.32 -2.77 -0.33
C GLY A 65 3.68 -3.44 -0.17
N PRO A 66 4.78 -2.79 -0.59
CA PRO A 66 6.13 -3.28 -0.32
C PRO A 66 6.40 -3.54 1.17
N ALA A 67 5.97 -2.64 2.06
CA ALA A 67 6.17 -2.80 3.51
C ALA A 67 5.44 -4.03 4.08
N ALA A 68 4.20 -4.26 3.65
CA ALA A 68 3.38 -5.39 4.07
C ALA A 68 3.94 -6.73 3.55
N GLU A 69 4.36 -6.77 2.29
CA GLU A 69 4.94 -7.96 1.68
C GLU A 69 6.27 -8.36 2.36
N ILE A 70 7.15 -7.39 2.66
CA ILE A 70 8.38 -7.65 3.44
C ILE A 70 8.04 -8.30 4.77
N LEU A 71 7.04 -7.77 5.47
CA LEU A 71 6.66 -8.26 6.78
C LEU A 71 6.12 -9.69 6.69
N TYR A 72 5.27 -9.97 5.69
CA TYR A 72 4.75 -11.31 5.40
C TYR A 72 5.86 -12.32 5.11
N GLN A 73 6.88 -11.93 4.33
CA GLN A 73 8.03 -12.77 3.98
C GLN A 73 9.03 -13.00 5.13
N GLY A 74 8.75 -12.51 6.34
CA GLY A 74 9.65 -12.65 7.50
C GLY A 74 10.76 -11.60 7.57
N GLY A 75 10.63 -10.49 6.83
CA GLY A 75 11.52 -9.35 6.89
C GLY A 75 12.70 -9.37 5.93
N GLU A 76 12.82 -10.39 5.08
CA GLU A 76 13.91 -10.54 4.10
C GLU A 76 13.50 -10.02 2.71
N LEU A 77 14.36 -9.19 2.11
CA LEU A 77 14.19 -8.70 0.74
C LEU A 77 14.71 -9.71 -0.27
N ARG A 78 13.83 -10.22 -1.15
CA ARG A 78 14.24 -11.09 -2.27
C ARG A 78 14.42 -10.28 -3.55
N ALA A 79 15.31 -10.72 -4.43
CA ALA A 79 15.59 -10.00 -5.69
C ALA A 79 14.39 -9.98 -6.65
N SER A 80 13.55 -11.02 -6.64
CA SER A 80 12.28 -11.08 -7.38
C SER A 80 11.28 -10.04 -6.91
N THR A 81 11.27 -9.77 -5.60
CA THR A 81 10.39 -8.82 -4.93
C THR A 81 10.72 -7.37 -5.32
N ILE A 82 12.01 -7.03 -5.42
CA ILE A 82 12.48 -5.72 -5.91
C ILE A 82 12.01 -5.44 -7.35
N SER A 83 11.79 -6.49 -8.14
CA SER A 83 11.33 -6.39 -9.53
C SER A 83 9.84 -6.07 -9.62
N ALA A 84 9.01 -6.63 -8.74
CA ALA A 84 7.58 -6.40 -8.68
C ALA A 84 7.27 -4.98 -8.20
N TRP A 85 8.01 -4.47 -7.21
CA TRP A 85 7.76 -3.13 -6.64
C TRP A 85 8.23 -1.95 -7.49
N ARG A 86 8.71 -2.21 -8.71
CA ARG A 86 9.23 -1.13 -9.56
C ARG A 86 8.15 -0.10 -9.87
N SER A 87 6.88 -0.51 -9.97
CA SER A 87 5.73 0.39 -10.14
C SER A 87 5.57 1.32 -8.94
N ASP A 88 5.48 0.78 -7.73
CA ASP A 88 5.11 1.56 -6.54
C ASP A 88 6.23 2.49 -6.12
N TRP A 89 7.48 2.02 -6.26
CA TRP A 89 8.65 2.87 -6.11
C TRP A 89 8.71 3.93 -7.21
N ALA A 90 8.39 3.60 -8.47
CA ALA A 90 8.34 4.62 -9.53
C ALA A 90 7.29 5.70 -9.24
N VAL A 91 6.11 5.33 -8.74
CA VAL A 91 5.06 6.26 -8.30
C VAL A 91 5.58 7.15 -7.18
N ALA A 92 6.11 6.57 -6.10
CA ALA A 92 6.64 7.34 -4.97
C ALA A 92 7.81 8.27 -5.39
N LEU A 93 8.62 7.84 -6.37
CA LEU A 93 9.72 8.62 -6.93
C LEU A 93 9.24 9.74 -7.87
N ALA A 94 8.13 9.54 -8.59
CA ALA A 94 7.50 10.59 -9.38
C ALA A 94 6.87 11.66 -8.47
N ILE A 95 6.15 11.24 -7.42
CA ILE A 95 5.52 12.14 -6.45
C ILE A 95 6.56 13.01 -5.72
N THR A 96 7.73 12.41 -5.43
CA THR A 96 8.81 13.11 -4.72
C THR A 96 9.81 13.80 -5.65
N ASP A 97 9.55 13.86 -6.96
CA ASP A 97 10.45 14.50 -7.91
C ASP A 97 10.57 15.99 -7.63
N GLY A 98 11.79 16.52 -7.74
CA GLY A 98 12.11 17.90 -7.41
C GLY A 98 12.03 18.28 -5.92
N LEU A 99 11.55 17.40 -5.03
CA LEU A 99 11.53 17.67 -3.57
C LEU A 99 12.91 17.51 -2.92
N PHE A 100 13.80 16.75 -3.54
CA PHE A 100 15.12 16.43 -3.01
C PHE A 100 16.25 16.88 -3.96
N PRO A 101 17.38 17.38 -3.44
CA PRO A 101 18.50 17.80 -4.28
C PRO A 101 19.17 16.69 -5.09
N THR A 102 19.10 15.44 -4.60
CA THR A 102 19.72 14.29 -5.27
C THR A 102 18.85 13.04 -5.19
N ARG A 103 19.01 12.15 -6.17
CA ARG A 103 18.33 10.86 -6.21
C ARG A 103 18.61 9.99 -4.99
N ASP A 104 19.84 10.03 -4.46
CA ASP A 104 20.21 9.28 -3.27
C ASP A 104 19.45 9.76 -2.02
N MET A 105 19.22 11.07 -1.89
CA MET A 105 18.44 11.62 -0.78
C MET A 105 16.97 11.19 -0.87
N GLN A 106 16.40 11.23 -2.08
CA GLN A 106 15.06 10.76 -2.38
C GLN A 106 14.90 9.27 -2.02
N MET A 107 15.80 8.41 -2.50
CA MET A 107 15.78 6.97 -2.20
C MET A 107 15.93 6.69 -0.70
N ARG A 108 16.81 7.41 0.01
CA ARG A 108 16.95 7.29 1.47
C ARG A 108 15.68 7.70 2.21
N TYR A 109 14.99 8.73 1.74
CA TYR A 109 13.72 9.18 2.31
C TYR A 109 12.64 8.11 2.15
N LEU A 110 12.42 7.61 0.93
CA LEU A 110 11.43 6.57 0.66
C LEU A 110 11.74 5.27 1.42
N GLY A 111 13.02 4.88 1.49
CA GLY A 111 13.45 3.72 2.29
C GLY A 111 13.15 3.89 3.78
N LYS A 112 13.28 5.09 4.33
CA LYS A 112 12.87 5.38 5.72
C LYS A 112 11.36 5.29 5.88
N CYS A 113 10.56 5.81 4.95
CA CYS A 113 9.10 5.72 5.01
C CYS A 113 8.62 4.27 4.97
N CYS A 114 9.12 3.45 4.04
CA CYS A 114 8.80 2.02 3.96
C CYS A 114 9.23 1.27 5.22
N GLY A 115 10.44 1.55 5.73
CA GLY A 115 10.92 0.97 6.99
C GLY A 115 10.03 1.32 8.20
N ALA A 116 9.58 2.57 8.30
CA ALA A 116 8.70 3.04 9.36
C ALA A 116 7.29 2.44 9.26
N LEU A 117 6.74 2.29 8.04
CA LEU A 117 5.47 1.59 7.82
C LEU A 117 5.55 0.14 8.30
N ARG A 118 6.60 -0.57 7.90
CA ARG A 118 6.83 -1.96 8.32
C ARG A 118 6.95 -2.09 9.84
N GLU A 119 7.72 -1.19 10.48
CA GLU A 119 7.86 -1.18 11.92
C GLU A 119 6.52 -0.98 12.63
N LYS A 120 5.72 -0.01 12.16
CA LYS A 120 4.37 0.24 12.66
C LYS A 120 3.42 -0.95 12.48
N MET A 121 3.38 -1.53 11.28
CA MET A 121 2.57 -2.72 11.01
C MET A 121 2.96 -3.87 11.95
N ASN A 122 4.26 -4.05 12.20
CA ASN A 122 4.74 -5.11 13.09
C ASN A 122 4.48 -4.82 14.57
N SER A 123 4.47 -3.56 15.01
CA SER A 123 4.23 -3.20 16.42
C SER A 123 2.74 -3.13 16.78
N ASP A 124 1.90 -2.69 15.85
CA ASP A 124 0.48 -2.48 16.08
C ASP A 124 -0.31 -3.72 15.65
N THR A 125 -0.61 -4.61 16.61
CA THR A 125 -1.28 -5.89 16.35
C THR A 125 -2.53 -5.72 15.48
N TRP A 126 -3.38 -4.73 15.77
CA TRP A 126 -4.62 -4.52 15.02
C TRP A 126 -4.36 -4.14 13.56
N TRP A 127 -3.28 -3.41 13.26
CA TRP A 127 -2.95 -3.00 11.90
C TRP A 127 -2.57 -4.22 11.06
N TRP A 128 -1.67 -5.06 11.59
CA TRP A 128 -1.30 -6.29 10.90
C TRP A 128 -2.49 -7.24 10.70
N GLN A 129 -3.37 -7.35 11.69
CA GLN A 129 -4.57 -8.18 11.55
C GLN A 129 -5.54 -7.64 10.49
N ALA A 130 -5.70 -6.32 10.35
CA ALA A 130 -6.48 -5.74 9.28
C ALA A 130 -5.90 -6.06 7.90
N ILE A 131 -4.58 -5.94 7.73
CA ILE A 131 -3.90 -6.33 6.48
C ILE A 131 -4.08 -7.81 6.20
N ALA A 132 -3.88 -8.68 7.19
CA ALA A 132 -4.02 -10.12 7.02
C ALA A 132 -5.45 -10.51 6.62
N GLU A 133 -6.48 -9.91 7.24
CA GLU A 133 -7.87 -10.20 6.88
C GLU A 133 -8.23 -9.69 5.47
N VAL A 134 -7.78 -8.49 5.06
CA VAL A 134 -7.97 -8.02 3.68
C VAL A 134 -7.24 -8.92 2.68
N ALA A 135 -6.03 -9.39 3.01
CA ALA A 135 -5.28 -10.30 2.17
C ALA A 135 -5.97 -11.66 2.02
N ASP A 136 -6.53 -12.22 3.11
CA ASP A 136 -7.29 -13.47 3.07
C ASP A 136 -8.56 -13.34 2.21
N LEU A 137 -9.25 -12.20 2.31
CA LEU A 137 -10.41 -11.89 1.48
C LEU A 137 -10.02 -11.73 0.00
N LEU A 138 -8.92 -11.05 -0.31
CA LEU A 138 -8.38 -10.95 -1.67
C LEU A 138 -8.01 -12.32 -2.24
N ASP A 139 -7.35 -13.17 -1.46
CA ASP A 139 -6.99 -14.54 -1.90
C ASP A 139 -8.25 -15.39 -2.20
N ALA A 140 -9.37 -15.10 -1.53
CA ALA A 140 -10.64 -15.80 -1.72
C ALA A 140 -11.52 -15.22 -2.85
N HIS A 141 -11.47 -13.91 -3.08
CA HIS A 141 -12.40 -13.19 -3.96
C HIS A 141 -11.73 -12.52 -5.16
N GLU A 142 -10.40 -12.49 -5.22
CA GLU A 142 -9.54 -11.87 -6.24
C GLU A 142 -9.64 -10.33 -6.30
N THR A 143 -10.84 -9.79 -6.11
CA THR A 143 -11.13 -8.35 -6.08
C THR A 143 -12.03 -8.05 -4.88
N LEU A 144 -11.78 -6.92 -4.22
CA LEU A 144 -12.64 -6.36 -3.18
C LEU A 144 -13.04 -4.94 -3.53
N GLU A 145 -14.28 -4.60 -3.23
CA GLU A 145 -14.76 -3.24 -3.29
C GLU A 145 -14.26 -2.44 -2.08
N GLY A 146 -14.13 -1.13 -2.25
CA GLY A 146 -13.63 -0.24 -1.20
C GLY A 146 -14.43 -0.25 0.10
N GLU A 147 -15.75 -0.52 0.01
CA GLU A 147 -16.62 -0.65 1.18
C GLU A 147 -16.22 -1.86 2.05
N GLU A 148 -15.89 -3.00 1.43
CA GLU A 148 -15.47 -4.22 2.11
C GLU A 148 -14.15 -4.00 2.85
N VAL A 149 -13.19 -3.33 2.21
CA VAL A 149 -11.92 -2.91 2.82
C VAL A 149 -12.19 -2.00 4.02
N ALA A 150 -13.04 -0.99 3.85
CA ALA A 150 -13.35 -0.03 4.92
C ALA A 150 -14.01 -0.72 6.13
N GLU A 151 -14.88 -1.70 5.91
CA GLU A 151 -15.50 -2.48 6.98
C GLU A 151 -14.47 -3.29 7.78
N VAL A 152 -13.54 -3.97 7.10
CA VAL A 152 -12.45 -4.70 7.77
C VAL A 152 -11.60 -3.75 8.62
N VAL A 153 -11.16 -2.64 8.04
CA VAL A 153 -10.32 -1.65 8.72
C VAL A 153 -11.03 -1.08 9.95
N GLN A 154 -12.31 -0.70 9.82
CA GLN A 154 -13.09 -0.19 10.95
C GLN A 154 -13.26 -1.22 12.06
N ARG A 155 -13.48 -2.50 11.73
CA ARG A 155 -13.60 -3.58 12.72
C ARG A 155 -12.35 -3.72 13.58
N TRP A 156 -11.16 -3.57 13.00
CA TRP A 156 -9.89 -3.68 13.73
C TRP A 156 -9.54 -2.43 14.51
N ILE A 157 -9.79 -1.24 13.97
CA ILE A 157 -9.53 0.04 14.68
C ILE A 157 -10.36 0.13 15.97
N VAL A 158 -11.63 -0.31 15.95
CA VAL A 158 -12.51 -0.25 17.13
C VAL A 158 -12.10 -1.28 18.21
N ARG A 159 -11.28 -2.27 17.86
CA ARG A 159 -10.86 -3.37 18.74
C ARG A 159 -9.42 -3.24 19.27
N GLY A 160 -8.64 -2.28 18.76
CA GLY A 160 -7.27 -1.98 19.20
C GLY A 160 -7.22 -0.87 20.25
#